data_AF-Q8NTN6-F1
#
_entry.id   AF-Q8NTN6-F1
#
_cell.length_a   1.000
_cell.length_b   1.000
_cell.length_c   1.000
_cell.angle_alpha   90.00
_cell.angle_beta   90.00
_cell.angle_gamma   90.00
#
_symmetry.space_group_name_H-M   'P 1'
#
loop_
_entity.id
_entity.type
_entity.pdbx_description
1 polymer ?
#
loop_
_entity_poly.entity_id
_entity_poly.type
_entity_poly.pdbx_seq_one_letter_code
_entity_poly.pdbx_strand_id
1 'polypeptide(L)'
;MHTMSAAASRSRNILTALLLLVPLIAGTIYASAMGLDVSRAWSSADEVTGAPAASVATNNQELIEARRAAGEAGAQAGFLTSGTEELTSGTQELIDGAAPLEEGVSAAADGAAQLHDGLIQLQAGTGQMGTGATEIADGVQNAVEQLGGLVVVQQQLLGALNEADKQLASSKIPEAEDLRKQITEVRGHLENFGISVEMTDQLDQLRSGTRDLANQLAVPGYGFHDGIYSATNGAAELSAGLQELEAGVGTAVEGFTALDEGANRLDSMATLNEEKTSAVQRALPVPQVPAGTIEGTADEERTSALAPMYAFLISALVMLAGAALGWATLKNKWLMAFAVIGVTAIGGIILFTVALGISIGALFGALGILLLATVVAGILSRILLDVLGTTGAIVVSVLGWVAQAAVIGHVWSVTAVSDIALVWRVVAGMMPLHYPTFAVTSIGNGGSAAAIWMSVAVLLAMGAIGAVALRKPKAVAVEVEEAVDADADQAASES
;
A
#
# COMPACT_ATOMS: atom_id res chain seq x y z
N MET A 1 -1.84 47.18 -51.12
CA MET A 1 -1.88 45.70 -51.26
C MET A 1 -0.56 45.00 -50.90
N HIS A 2 0.63 45.56 -51.15
CA HIS A 2 1.91 44.89 -50.83
C HIS A 2 2.22 44.70 -49.33
N THR A 3 1.78 45.59 -48.45
CA THR A 3 2.06 45.51 -46.99
C THR A 3 1.20 44.47 -46.26
N MET A 4 -0.04 44.24 -46.69
CA MET A 4 -0.95 43.24 -46.09
C MET A 4 -0.55 41.80 -46.44
N SER A 5 0.02 41.57 -47.64
CA SER A 5 0.50 40.24 -48.07
C SER A 5 1.74 39.77 -47.30
N ALA A 6 2.65 40.70 -46.96
CA ALA A 6 3.86 40.40 -46.19
C ALA A 6 3.58 40.12 -44.69
N ALA A 7 2.58 40.79 -44.11
CA ALA A 7 2.16 40.52 -42.73
C ALA A 7 1.49 39.14 -42.60
N ALA A 8 0.67 38.75 -43.59
CA ALA A 8 0.01 37.45 -43.64
C ALA A 8 0.98 36.27 -43.86
N SER A 9 2.10 36.49 -44.58
CA SER A 9 3.12 35.45 -44.76
C SER A 9 3.97 35.26 -43.51
N ARG A 10 4.36 36.35 -42.83
CA ARG A 10 5.13 36.29 -41.57
C ARG A 10 4.32 35.66 -40.42
N SER A 11 3.04 35.99 -40.28
CA SER A 11 2.17 35.38 -39.26
C SER A 11 1.97 33.88 -39.49
N ARG A 12 1.80 33.45 -40.75
CA ARG A 12 1.74 32.03 -41.11
C ARG A 12 3.04 31.30 -40.74
N ASN A 13 4.19 31.89 -41.03
CA ASN A 13 5.48 31.26 -40.75
C ASN A 13 5.74 31.14 -39.23
N ILE A 14 5.33 32.13 -38.43
CA ILE A 14 5.38 32.07 -36.96
C ILE A 14 4.42 31.00 -36.42
N LEU A 15 3.18 30.93 -36.93
CA LEU A 15 2.22 29.90 -36.57
C LEU A 15 2.77 28.50 -36.86
N THR A 16 3.45 28.31 -38.00
CA THR A 16 4.06 27.02 -38.35
C THR A 16 5.26 26.67 -37.45
N ALA A 17 6.05 27.66 -37.03
CA ALA A 17 7.13 27.44 -36.07
C ALA A 17 6.59 27.00 -34.69
N LEU A 18 5.45 27.57 -34.27
CA LEU A 18 4.75 27.13 -33.05
C LEU A 18 4.12 25.74 -33.21
N LEU A 19 3.56 25.42 -34.38
CA LEU A 19 2.97 24.10 -34.66
C LEU A 19 4.03 22.99 -34.66
N LEU A 20 5.27 23.30 -35.04
CA LEU A 20 6.40 22.37 -34.94
C LEU A 20 6.82 22.03 -33.51
N LEU A 21 6.41 22.81 -32.51
CA LEU A 21 6.61 22.46 -31.10
C LEU A 21 5.60 21.38 -30.64
N VAL A 22 4.44 21.26 -31.30
CA VAL A 22 3.39 20.33 -30.88
C VAL A 22 3.86 18.87 -30.88
N PRO A 23 4.53 18.34 -31.93
CA PRO A 23 5.08 16.99 -31.89
C PRO A 23 6.14 16.78 -30.81
N LEU A 24 6.96 17.80 -30.52
CA LEU A 24 8.00 17.73 -29.48
C LEU A 24 7.37 17.68 -28.07
N ILE A 25 6.35 18.51 -27.84
CA ILE A 25 5.57 18.52 -26.60
C ILE A 25 4.80 17.20 -26.44
N ALA A 26 4.15 16.72 -27.51
CA ALA A 26 3.43 15.44 -27.46
C ALA A 26 4.38 14.26 -27.21
N GLY A 27 5.55 14.26 -27.86
CA GLY A 27 6.57 13.24 -27.67
C GLY A 27 7.17 13.24 -26.26
N THR A 28 7.45 14.41 -25.69
CA THR A 28 7.94 14.55 -24.30
C THR A 28 6.90 14.10 -23.28
N ILE A 29 5.64 14.50 -23.45
CA ILE A 29 4.55 14.07 -22.57
C ILE A 29 4.37 12.55 -22.65
N TYR A 30 4.33 12.00 -23.87
CA TYR A 30 4.19 10.56 -24.06
C TYR A 30 5.37 9.79 -23.45
N ALA A 31 6.60 10.26 -23.65
CA ALA A 31 7.79 9.65 -23.06
C ALA A 31 7.75 9.66 -21.53
N SER A 32 7.34 10.80 -20.93
CA SER A 32 7.18 10.93 -19.49
C SER A 32 6.05 10.05 -18.93
N ALA A 33 4.94 9.93 -19.65
CA ALA A 33 3.78 9.13 -19.22
C ALA A 33 4.04 7.62 -19.28
N MET A 34 4.89 7.19 -20.21
CA MET A 34 5.20 5.77 -20.44
C MET A 34 6.52 5.32 -19.80
N GLY A 35 7.20 6.19 -19.04
CA GLY A 35 8.51 5.87 -18.43
C GLY A 35 9.59 5.56 -19.48
N LEU A 36 9.51 6.20 -20.65
CA LEU A 36 10.47 6.06 -21.75
C LEU A 36 11.67 7.00 -21.55
N ASP A 37 12.47 6.70 -20.55
CA ASP A 37 13.71 7.41 -20.30
C ASP A 37 14.83 6.98 -21.24
N VAL A 38 15.91 7.77 -21.31
CA VAL A 38 17.05 7.51 -22.19
C VAL A 38 17.66 6.12 -21.97
N SER A 39 17.65 5.60 -20.73
CA SER A 39 18.12 4.25 -20.40
C SER A 39 17.36 3.15 -21.15
N ARG A 40 16.08 3.37 -21.49
CA ARG A 40 15.28 2.43 -22.31
C ARG A 40 15.82 2.23 -23.72
N ALA A 41 16.81 3.03 -24.13
CA ALA A 41 17.53 2.79 -25.38
C ALA A 41 18.50 1.61 -25.32
N TRP A 42 18.81 1.08 -24.14
CA TRP A 42 19.70 -0.08 -23.99
C TRP A 42 19.30 -1.04 -22.85
N SER A 43 18.37 -0.66 -21.97
CA SER A 43 17.86 -1.51 -20.89
C SER A 43 16.36 -1.78 -21.03
N SER A 44 15.91 -2.95 -20.57
CA SER A 44 14.49 -3.31 -20.51
C SER A 44 13.89 -2.96 -19.14
N ALA A 45 12.61 -3.29 -18.90
CA ALA A 45 11.99 -3.12 -17.57
C ALA A 45 12.41 -4.24 -16.61
N ASP A 46 12.64 -5.42 -17.17
CA ASP A 46 12.95 -6.63 -16.42
C ASP A 46 14.46 -6.80 -16.21
N GLU A 47 15.28 -6.16 -17.05
CA GLU A 47 16.74 -6.24 -17.01
C GLU A 47 17.36 -4.84 -17.12
N VAL A 48 17.67 -4.27 -15.96
CA VAL A 48 18.29 -2.94 -15.85
C VAL A 48 19.79 -3.07 -16.03
N THR A 49 20.28 -2.63 -17.18
CA THR A 49 21.71 -2.69 -17.55
C THR A 49 22.31 -1.30 -17.71
N GLY A 50 23.61 -1.18 -17.40
CA GLY A 50 24.36 0.04 -17.70
C GLY A 50 24.52 0.29 -19.20
N ALA A 51 24.82 1.53 -19.58
CA ALA A 51 25.01 1.86 -20.98
C ALA A 51 26.19 1.09 -21.60
N PRO A 52 26.09 0.70 -22.89
CA PRO A 52 27.25 0.21 -23.62
C PRO A 52 28.34 1.28 -23.68
N ALA A 53 29.55 0.90 -23.27
CA ALA A 53 30.72 1.78 -23.32
C ALA A 53 31.69 1.32 -24.40
N ALA A 54 32.29 2.26 -25.13
CA ALA A 54 33.40 1.96 -26.04
C ALA A 54 34.59 1.45 -25.21
N SER A 55 34.92 0.16 -25.31
CA SER A 55 35.90 -0.45 -24.42
C SER A 55 37.33 -0.03 -24.76
N VAL A 56 38.08 0.37 -23.72
CA VAL A 56 39.52 0.11 -23.63
C VAL A 56 39.65 -1.33 -23.14
N ALA A 57 40.37 -2.15 -23.91
CA ALA A 57 40.38 -3.61 -23.87
C ALA A 57 41.11 -4.26 -22.68
N THR A 58 40.82 -3.88 -21.43
CA THR A 58 41.49 -4.50 -20.26
C THR A 58 40.45 -4.96 -19.23
N ASN A 59 40.16 -6.26 -19.25
CA ASN A 59 39.37 -7.05 -18.29
C ASN A 59 37.82 -7.00 -18.37
N ASN A 60 37.27 -7.44 -19.51
CA ASN A 60 35.83 -7.75 -19.62
C ASN A 60 35.35 -8.73 -18.52
N GLN A 61 36.21 -9.64 -18.06
CA GLN A 61 35.84 -10.69 -17.11
C GLN A 61 35.55 -10.19 -15.70
N GLU A 62 36.34 -9.22 -15.18
CA GLU A 62 36.08 -8.58 -13.89
C GLU A 62 34.79 -7.76 -13.92
N LEU A 63 34.49 -7.11 -15.04
CA LEU A 63 33.24 -6.37 -15.25
C LEU A 63 32.02 -7.29 -15.35
N ILE A 64 32.16 -8.43 -16.03
CA ILE A 64 31.10 -9.45 -16.10
C ILE A 64 30.83 -10.03 -14.70
N GLU A 65 31.88 -10.30 -13.92
CA GLU A 65 31.76 -10.77 -12.54
C GLU A 65 31.08 -9.72 -11.64
N ALA A 66 31.53 -8.47 -11.70
CA ALA A 66 30.95 -7.38 -10.94
C ALA A 66 29.46 -7.17 -11.28
N ARG A 67 29.08 -7.31 -12.56
CA ARG A 67 27.69 -7.25 -12.99
C ARG A 67 26.88 -8.40 -12.43
N ARG A 68 27.39 -9.63 -12.52
CA ARG A 68 26.68 -10.81 -12.00
C ARG A 68 26.46 -10.68 -10.51
N ALA A 69 27.51 -10.30 -9.76
CA ALA A 69 27.42 -10.03 -8.33
C ALA A 69 26.40 -8.92 -8.01
N ALA A 70 26.38 -7.83 -8.79
CA ALA A 70 25.39 -6.78 -8.63
C ALA A 70 23.96 -7.26 -8.97
N GLY A 71 23.80 -8.11 -9.98
CA GLY A 71 22.56 -8.79 -10.36
C GLY A 71 22.03 -9.69 -9.25
N GLU A 72 22.88 -10.57 -8.73
CA GLU A 72 22.58 -11.46 -7.61
C GLU A 72 22.21 -10.67 -6.34
N ALA A 73 22.96 -9.59 -6.04
CA ALA A 73 22.65 -8.71 -4.92
C ALA A 73 21.30 -7.99 -5.09
N GLY A 74 20.96 -7.57 -6.32
CA GLY A 74 19.66 -6.97 -6.62
C GLY A 74 18.51 -7.97 -6.46
N ALA A 75 18.68 -9.20 -6.95
CA ALA A 75 17.69 -10.26 -6.76
C ALA A 75 17.49 -10.62 -5.27
N GLN A 76 18.59 -10.73 -4.51
CA GLN A 76 18.52 -10.97 -3.06
C GLN A 76 17.84 -9.81 -2.32
N ALA A 77 18.12 -8.56 -2.71
CA ALA A 77 17.44 -7.39 -2.14
C ALA A 77 15.95 -7.43 -2.43
N GLY A 78 15.53 -7.76 -3.66
CA GLY A 78 14.11 -7.91 -4.01
C GLY A 78 13.41 -9.02 -3.20
N PHE A 79 14.05 -10.18 -3.01
CA PHE A 79 13.52 -11.24 -2.14
C PHE A 79 13.41 -10.78 -0.67
N LEU A 80 14.37 -9.99 -0.19
CA LEU A 80 14.32 -9.42 1.15
C LEU A 80 13.15 -8.45 1.29
N THR A 81 12.95 -7.53 0.32
CA THR A 81 11.82 -6.60 0.27
C THR A 81 10.49 -7.35 0.32
N SER A 82 10.30 -8.36 -0.54
CA SER A 82 9.06 -9.16 -0.50
C SER A 82 8.86 -9.90 0.83
N GLY A 83 9.93 -10.44 1.42
CA GLY A 83 9.86 -11.10 2.72
C GLY A 83 9.55 -10.15 3.87
N THR A 84 10.04 -8.90 3.82
CA THR A 84 9.74 -7.88 4.83
C THR A 84 8.33 -7.33 4.69
N GLU A 85 7.80 -7.19 3.47
CA GLU A 85 6.40 -6.86 3.22
C GLU A 85 5.46 -7.94 3.80
N GLU A 86 5.76 -9.22 3.57
CA GLU A 86 4.97 -10.33 4.13
C GLU A 86 5.05 -10.35 5.67
N LEU A 87 6.23 -10.12 6.24
CA LEU A 87 6.41 -10.03 7.68
C LEU A 87 5.59 -8.87 8.27
N THR A 88 5.66 -7.69 7.66
CA THR A 88 4.93 -6.49 8.12
C THR A 88 3.41 -6.71 8.03
N SER A 89 2.93 -7.36 6.96
CA SER A 89 1.53 -7.72 6.83
C SER A 89 1.11 -8.70 7.94
N GLY A 90 1.91 -9.74 8.20
CA GLY A 90 1.63 -10.73 9.23
C GLY A 90 1.66 -10.15 10.66
N THR A 91 2.57 -9.21 10.93
CA THR A 91 2.62 -8.52 12.23
C THR A 91 1.43 -7.61 12.44
N GLN A 92 0.99 -6.90 11.39
CA GLN A 92 -0.22 -6.09 11.46
C GLN A 92 -1.47 -6.95 11.73
N GLU A 93 -1.60 -8.10 11.07
CA GLU A 93 -2.69 -9.05 11.35
C GLU A 93 -2.68 -9.56 12.79
N LEU A 94 -1.50 -9.83 13.35
CA LEU A 94 -1.36 -10.22 14.76
C LEU A 94 -1.80 -9.11 15.71
N ILE A 95 -1.40 -7.86 15.44
CA ILE A 95 -1.80 -6.69 16.25
C ILE A 95 -3.32 -6.50 16.17
N ASP A 96 -3.89 -6.52 14.97
CA ASP A 96 -5.32 -6.34 14.74
C ASP A 96 -6.15 -7.47 15.40
N GLY A 97 -5.63 -8.70 15.39
CA GLY A 97 -6.25 -9.84 16.05
C GLY A 97 -6.08 -9.85 17.58
N ALA A 98 -5.04 -9.22 18.11
CA ALA A 98 -4.76 -9.15 19.54
C ALA A 98 -5.61 -8.08 20.26
N ALA A 99 -5.96 -6.97 19.57
CA ALA A 99 -6.80 -5.92 20.14
C ALA A 99 -8.16 -6.43 20.71
N PRO A 100 -8.98 -7.21 19.97
CA PRO A 100 -10.22 -7.75 20.52
C PRO A 100 -9.99 -8.81 21.62
N LEU A 101 -8.85 -9.49 21.61
CA LEU A 101 -8.47 -10.42 22.67
C LEU A 101 -8.17 -9.67 23.97
N GLU A 102 -7.42 -8.58 23.90
CA GLU A 102 -7.13 -7.69 25.03
C GLU A 102 -8.43 -7.15 25.64
N GLU A 103 -9.33 -6.60 24.81
CA GLU A 103 -10.64 -6.11 25.25
C GLU A 103 -11.48 -7.22 25.91
N GLY A 104 -11.52 -8.40 25.29
CA GLY A 104 -12.28 -9.54 25.82
C GLY A 104 -11.74 -10.08 27.14
N VAL A 105 -10.41 -10.12 27.30
CA VAL A 105 -9.77 -10.54 28.56
C VAL A 105 -9.98 -9.50 29.65
N SER A 106 -9.85 -8.21 29.35
CA SER A 106 -10.11 -7.12 30.31
C SER A 106 -11.58 -7.16 30.79
N ALA A 107 -12.53 -7.32 29.88
CA ALA A 107 -13.95 -7.47 30.23
C ALA A 107 -14.22 -8.72 31.08
N ALA A 108 -13.52 -9.83 30.82
CA ALA A 108 -13.62 -11.04 31.62
C ALA A 108 -13.03 -10.84 33.03
N ALA A 109 -11.88 -10.15 33.14
CA ALA A 109 -11.24 -9.83 34.42
C ALA A 109 -12.15 -8.96 35.29
N ASP A 110 -12.76 -7.93 34.70
CA ASP A 110 -13.74 -7.06 35.35
C ASP A 110 -14.97 -7.86 35.82
N GLY A 111 -15.51 -8.73 34.97
CA GLY A 111 -16.65 -9.58 35.31
C GLY A 111 -16.34 -10.57 36.45
N ALA A 112 -15.13 -11.12 36.47
CA ALA A 112 -14.68 -12.00 37.54
C ALA A 112 -14.47 -11.25 38.87
N ALA A 113 -13.96 -10.02 38.82
CA ALA A 113 -13.86 -9.15 40.00
C ALA A 113 -15.26 -8.83 40.57
N GLN A 114 -16.22 -8.49 39.72
CA GLN A 114 -17.61 -8.25 40.14
C GLN A 114 -18.26 -9.50 40.74
N LEU A 115 -18.00 -10.68 40.16
CA LEU A 115 -18.48 -11.96 40.69
C LEU A 115 -17.89 -12.23 42.08
N HIS A 116 -16.59 -12.01 42.25
CA HIS A 116 -15.92 -12.18 43.54
C HIS A 116 -16.50 -11.23 44.60
N ASP A 117 -16.68 -9.95 44.27
CA ASP A 117 -17.29 -8.97 45.17
C ASP A 117 -18.72 -9.35 45.56
N GLY A 118 -19.52 -9.81 44.60
CA GLY A 118 -20.88 -10.30 44.85
C GLY A 118 -20.91 -11.53 45.76
N LEU A 119 -19.95 -12.44 45.61
CA LEU A 119 -19.82 -13.62 46.47
C LEU A 119 -19.35 -13.27 47.88
N ILE A 120 -18.47 -12.27 48.05
CA ILE A 120 -18.13 -11.72 49.38
C ILE A 120 -19.39 -11.18 50.06
N GLN A 121 -20.22 -10.43 49.34
CA GLN A 121 -21.49 -9.91 49.88
C GLN A 121 -22.45 -11.04 50.26
N LEU A 122 -22.57 -12.06 49.40
CA LEU A 122 -23.39 -13.24 49.68
C LEU A 122 -22.88 -14.02 50.90
N GLN A 123 -21.56 -14.18 51.05
CA GLN A 123 -20.93 -14.81 52.21
C GLN A 123 -21.22 -14.03 53.49
N ALA A 124 -21.11 -12.69 53.45
CA ALA A 124 -21.45 -11.84 54.58
C ALA A 124 -22.94 -11.94 54.96
N GLY A 125 -23.84 -11.90 53.97
CA GLY A 125 -25.28 -12.07 54.19
C GLY A 125 -25.64 -13.47 54.73
N THR A 126 -24.95 -14.51 54.25
CA THR A 126 -25.09 -15.89 54.75
C THR A 126 -24.67 -15.97 56.21
N GLY A 127 -23.57 -15.32 56.61
CA GLY A 127 -23.14 -15.25 58.01
C GLY A 127 -24.17 -14.55 58.91
N GLN A 128 -24.79 -13.47 58.43
CA GLN A 128 -25.88 -12.80 59.14
C GLN A 128 -27.11 -13.72 59.27
N MET A 129 -27.49 -14.41 58.20
CA MET A 129 -28.62 -15.35 58.21
C MET A 129 -28.36 -16.55 59.12
N GLY A 130 -27.12 -17.05 59.16
CA GLY A 130 -26.68 -18.10 60.08
C GLY A 130 -26.73 -17.66 61.55
N THR A 131 -26.37 -16.40 61.83
CA THR A 131 -26.51 -15.82 63.17
C THR A 131 -27.98 -15.80 63.60
N GLY A 132 -28.87 -15.25 62.77
CA GLY A 132 -30.32 -15.23 63.06
C GLY A 132 -30.95 -16.62 63.14
N ALA A 133 -30.51 -17.57 62.31
CA ALA A 133 -30.97 -18.97 62.39
C ALA A 133 -30.53 -19.63 63.70
N THR A 134 -29.34 -19.32 64.21
CA THR A 134 -28.87 -19.78 65.51
C THR A 134 -29.72 -19.22 66.64
N GLU A 135 -30.02 -17.91 66.61
CA GLU A 135 -30.91 -17.26 67.58
C GLU A 135 -32.31 -17.89 67.61
N ILE A 136 -32.88 -18.19 66.43
CA ILE A 136 -34.17 -18.88 66.31
C ILE A 136 -34.06 -20.30 66.87
N ALA A 137 -33.02 -21.06 66.51
CA ALA A 137 -32.83 -22.42 67.00
C ALA A 137 -32.71 -22.47 68.53
N ASP A 138 -31.96 -21.53 69.12
CA ASP A 138 -31.82 -21.39 70.57
C ASP A 138 -33.15 -20.99 71.23
N GLY A 139 -33.93 -20.09 70.62
CA GLY A 139 -35.27 -19.71 71.08
C GLY A 139 -36.25 -20.89 71.07
N VAL A 140 -36.25 -21.69 69.99
CA VAL A 140 -37.07 -22.91 69.89
C VAL A 140 -36.63 -23.96 70.91
N GLN A 141 -35.32 -24.18 71.08
CA GLN A 141 -34.78 -25.09 72.09
C GLN A 141 -35.29 -24.69 73.49
N ASN A 142 -35.19 -23.41 73.85
CA ASN A 142 -35.67 -22.91 75.13
C ASN A 142 -37.18 -23.13 75.32
N ALA A 143 -37.98 -22.92 74.27
CA ALA A 143 -39.42 -23.17 74.32
C ALA A 143 -39.76 -24.67 74.51
N VAL A 144 -39.04 -25.55 73.82
CA VAL A 144 -39.17 -27.01 73.95
C VAL A 144 -38.81 -27.46 75.37
N GLU A 145 -37.71 -26.95 75.93
CA GLU A 145 -37.29 -27.28 77.29
C GLU A 145 -38.31 -26.83 78.35
N GLN A 146 -38.86 -25.61 78.20
CA GLN A 146 -39.89 -25.09 79.11
C GLN A 146 -41.18 -25.93 79.04
N LEU A 147 -41.62 -26.30 77.83
CA LEU A 147 -42.79 -27.16 77.64
C LEU A 147 -42.56 -28.57 78.19
N GLY A 148 -41.38 -29.15 77.97
CA GLY A 148 -41.00 -30.44 78.55
C GLY A 148 -41.02 -30.41 80.08
N GLY A 149 -40.51 -29.32 80.69
CA GLY A 149 -40.63 -29.08 82.13
C GLY A 149 -42.08 -29.02 82.61
N LEU A 150 -42.96 -28.37 81.86
CA LEU A 150 -44.39 -28.29 82.16
C LEU A 150 -45.07 -29.67 82.10
N VAL A 151 -44.72 -30.51 81.12
CA VAL A 151 -45.18 -31.90 81.02
C VAL A 151 -44.74 -32.72 82.24
N VAL A 152 -43.49 -32.58 82.68
CA VAL A 152 -43.00 -33.30 83.88
C VAL A 152 -43.77 -32.87 85.13
N VAL A 153 -43.99 -31.55 85.31
CA VAL A 153 -44.78 -31.01 86.43
C VAL A 153 -46.22 -31.53 86.38
N GLN A 154 -46.83 -31.55 85.19
CA GLN A 154 -48.16 -32.11 84.98
C GLN A 154 -48.23 -33.59 85.39
N GLN A 155 -47.25 -34.41 84.98
CA GLN A 155 -47.20 -35.83 85.32
C GLN A 155 -47.00 -36.08 86.82
N GLN A 156 -46.15 -35.29 87.47
CA GLN A 156 -45.97 -35.35 88.92
C GLN A 156 -47.27 -34.98 89.66
N LEU A 157 -47.99 -33.96 89.19
CA LEU A 157 -49.26 -33.54 89.77
C LEU A 157 -50.36 -34.60 89.57
N LEU A 158 -50.47 -35.19 88.38
CA LEU A 158 -51.39 -36.32 88.13
C LEU A 158 -51.06 -37.52 89.02
N GLY A 159 -49.78 -37.85 89.21
CA GLY A 159 -49.33 -38.90 90.12
C GLY A 159 -49.69 -38.62 91.58
N ALA A 160 -49.47 -37.38 92.05
CA ALA A 160 -49.85 -36.95 93.40
C ALA A 160 -51.38 -36.99 93.60
N LEU A 161 -52.16 -36.56 92.61
CA LEU A 161 -53.63 -36.63 92.63
C LEU A 161 -54.14 -38.08 92.65
N ASN A 162 -53.47 -39.00 91.93
CA ASN A 162 -53.80 -40.43 91.95
C ASN A 162 -53.53 -41.07 93.33
N GLU A 163 -52.39 -40.75 93.94
CA GLU A 163 -52.07 -41.25 95.28
C GLU A 163 -53.03 -40.66 96.33
N ALA A 164 -53.38 -39.37 96.23
CA ALA A 164 -54.38 -38.73 97.08
C ALA A 164 -55.75 -39.40 96.97
N ASP A 165 -56.24 -39.66 95.74
CA ASP A 165 -57.50 -40.35 95.48
C ASP A 165 -57.51 -41.78 96.07
N LYS A 166 -56.39 -42.51 95.95
CA LYS A 166 -56.22 -43.85 96.52
C LYS A 166 -56.27 -43.85 98.05
N GLN A 167 -55.61 -42.89 98.71
CA GLN A 167 -55.66 -42.73 100.16
C GLN A 167 -57.07 -42.39 100.65
N LEU A 168 -57.78 -41.50 99.95
CA LEU A 168 -59.17 -41.15 100.23
C LEU A 168 -60.13 -42.33 100.04
N ALA A 169 -59.94 -43.16 99.00
CA ALA A 169 -60.74 -44.37 98.78
C ALA A 169 -60.62 -45.40 99.92
N SER A 170 -59.51 -45.36 100.67
CA SER A 170 -59.22 -46.26 101.79
C SER A 170 -59.85 -45.78 103.12
N SER A 171 -60.40 -44.57 103.15
CA SER A 171 -60.83 -43.87 104.36
C SER A 171 -62.34 -44.04 104.62
N LYS A 172 -62.74 -44.18 105.88
CA LYS A 172 -64.16 -44.40 106.29
C LYS A 172 -64.91 -43.13 106.71
N ILE A 173 -64.35 -41.95 106.42
CA ILE A 173 -64.95 -40.65 106.78
C ILE A 173 -66.02 -40.22 105.76
N PRO A 174 -67.15 -39.63 106.19
CA PRO A 174 -68.24 -39.21 105.30
C PRO A 174 -67.84 -38.13 104.28
N GLU A 175 -66.91 -37.22 104.64
CA GLU A 175 -66.47 -36.14 103.74
C GLU A 175 -65.57 -36.60 102.58
N ALA A 176 -65.10 -37.85 102.59
CA ALA A 176 -64.17 -38.36 101.57
C ALA A 176 -64.79 -38.46 100.16
N GLU A 177 -66.12 -38.61 100.05
CA GLU A 177 -66.78 -38.74 98.75
C GLU A 177 -66.76 -37.43 97.95
N ASP A 178 -66.98 -36.28 98.61
CA ASP A 178 -66.99 -34.97 97.97
C ASP A 178 -65.58 -34.56 97.51
N LEU A 179 -64.57 -34.81 98.35
CA LEU A 179 -63.18 -34.49 98.02
C LEU A 179 -62.66 -35.31 96.82
N ARG A 180 -63.12 -36.56 96.68
CA ARG A 180 -62.79 -37.40 95.51
C ARG A 180 -63.44 -36.89 94.23
N LYS A 181 -64.64 -36.30 94.29
CA LYS A 181 -65.26 -35.65 93.12
C LYS A 181 -64.42 -34.44 92.68
N GLN A 182 -63.99 -33.61 93.62
CA GLN A 182 -63.11 -32.47 93.32
C GLN A 182 -61.75 -32.89 92.74
N ILE A 183 -61.12 -33.96 93.26
CA ILE A 183 -59.87 -34.49 92.69
C ILE A 183 -60.09 -35.03 91.27
N THR A 184 -61.21 -35.72 91.03
CA THR A 184 -61.56 -36.25 89.70
C THR A 184 -61.78 -35.13 88.70
N GLU A 185 -62.42 -34.04 89.12
CA GLU A 185 -62.62 -32.85 88.30
C GLU A 185 -61.29 -32.15 87.98
N VAL A 186 -60.42 -31.94 88.98
CA VAL A 186 -59.08 -31.34 88.77
C VAL A 186 -58.22 -32.23 87.86
N ARG A 187 -58.30 -33.56 88.03
CA ARG A 187 -57.65 -34.53 87.13
C ARG A 187 -58.16 -34.39 85.70
N GLY A 188 -59.47 -34.33 85.49
CA GLY A 188 -60.06 -34.15 84.16
C GLY A 188 -59.68 -32.82 83.51
N HIS A 189 -59.56 -31.74 84.28
CA HIS A 189 -59.03 -30.46 83.79
C HIS A 189 -57.55 -30.55 83.42
N LEU A 190 -56.73 -31.22 84.22
CA LEU A 190 -55.30 -31.43 83.93
C LEU A 190 -55.08 -32.34 82.72
N GLU A 191 -55.90 -33.38 82.54
CA GLU A 191 -55.86 -34.25 81.36
C GLU A 191 -56.29 -33.50 80.09
N ASN A 192 -57.29 -32.63 80.19
CA ASN A 192 -57.73 -31.77 79.07
C ASN A 192 -56.76 -30.62 78.76
N PHE A 193 -55.95 -30.18 79.73
CA PHE A 193 -54.86 -29.22 79.52
C PHE A 193 -53.60 -29.90 78.92
N GLY A 194 -53.68 -31.18 78.57
CA GLY A 194 -52.58 -31.97 78.02
C GLY A 194 -51.95 -31.31 76.79
N ILE A 195 -50.66 -31.00 76.91
CA ILE A 195 -49.80 -30.83 75.74
C ILE A 195 -49.88 -32.16 74.98
N SER A 196 -50.45 -32.15 73.77
CA SER A 196 -50.60 -33.38 73.00
C SER A 196 -49.23 -33.89 72.54
N VAL A 197 -49.10 -35.22 72.43
CA VAL A 197 -47.89 -35.87 71.90
C VAL A 197 -47.54 -35.34 70.51
N GLU A 198 -48.56 -35.02 69.71
CA GLU A 198 -48.39 -34.47 68.37
C GLU A 198 -47.80 -33.05 68.37
N MET A 199 -48.15 -32.21 69.36
CA MET A 199 -47.56 -30.87 69.51
C MET A 199 -46.10 -30.95 69.93
N THR A 200 -45.74 -31.89 70.81
CA THR A 200 -44.33 -32.13 71.17
C THR A 200 -43.51 -32.63 70.00
N ASP A 201 -44.05 -33.55 69.19
CA ASP A 201 -43.37 -34.06 68.00
C ASP A 201 -43.12 -32.96 66.96
N GLN A 202 -44.13 -32.10 66.72
CA GLN A 202 -44.00 -30.95 65.82
C GLN A 202 -42.94 -29.95 66.32
N LEU A 203 -42.88 -29.70 67.62
CA LEU A 203 -41.88 -28.80 68.22
C LEU A 203 -40.47 -29.40 68.18
N ASP A 204 -40.33 -30.70 68.37
CA ASP A 204 -39.04 -31.38 68.21
C ASP A 204 -38.57 -31.38 66.74
N GLN A 205 -39.50 -31.53 65.81
CA GLN A 205 -39.21 -31.37 64.39
C GLN A 205 -38.79 -29.94 64.05
N LEU A 206 -39.48 -28.93 64.60
CA LEU A 206 -39.11 -27.53 64.43
C LEU A 206 -37.73 -27.23 65.02
N ARG A 207 -37.45 -27.75 66.22
CA ARG A 207 -36.15 -27.65 66.88
C ARG A 207 -35.04 -28.23 66.02
N SER A 208 -35.19 -29.47 65.57
CA SER A 208 -34.17 -30.15 64.76
C SER A 208 -33.97 -29.46 63.41
N GLY A 209 -35.05 -29.02 62.76
CA GLY A 209 -34.98 -28.28 61.49
C GLY A 209 -34.30 -26.91 61.63
N THR A 210 -34.62 -26.15 62.67
CA THR A 210 -33.98 -24.84 62.92
C THR A 210 -32.50 -24.98 63.29
N ARG A 211 -32.16 -26.02 64.07
CA ARG A 211 -30.76 -26.34 64.39
C ARG A 211 -29.97 -26.77 63.15
N ASP A 212 -30.55 -27.60 62.29
CA ASP A 212 -29.92 -28.01 61.04
C ASP A 212 -29.72 -26.83 60.09
N LEU A 213 -30.72 -25.97 59.94
CA LEU A 213 -30.60 -24.73 59.16
C LEU A 213 -29.49 -23.82 59.70
N ALA A 214 -29.45 -23.61 61.03
CA ALA A 214 -28.39 -22.81 61.65
C ALA A 214 -27.00 -23.39 61.36
N ASN A 215 -26.86 -24.71 61.45
CA ASN A 215 -25.61 -25.39 61.15
C ASN A 215 -25.22 -25.25 59.67
N GLN A 216 -26.16 -25.45 58.73
CA GLN A 216 -25.91 -25.29 57.29
C GLN A 216 -25.41 -23.90 56.91
N LEU A 217 -25.87 -22.86 57.60
CA LEU A 217 -25.54 -21.47 57.30
C LEU A 217 -24.31 -20.94 58.02
N ALA A 218 -24.05 -21.40 59.26
CA ALA A 218 -23.06 -20.78 60.15
C ALA A 218 -21.85 -21.66 60.46
N VAL A 219 -21.95 -22.98 60.30
CA VAL A 219 -20.95 -23.91 60.82
C VAL A 219 -20.07 -24.44 59.68
N PRO A 220 -18.74 -24.28 59.77
CA PRO A 220 -17.80 -24.91 58.84
C PRO A 220 -17.95 -26.44 58.83
N GLY A 221 -17.86 -27.05 57.65
CA GLY A 221 -18.08 -28.49 57.44
C GLY A 221 -19.49 -28.83 56.96
N TYR A 222 -20.40 -27.86 56.91
CA TYR A 222 -21.72 -28.02 56.30
C TYR A 222 -21.73 -27.52 54.86
N GLY A 223 -22.49 -28.23 54.01
CA GLY A 223 -22.40 -28.09 52.56
C GLY A 223 -22.76 -26.70 52.03
N PHE A 224 -23.76 -26.01 52.62
CA PHE A 224 -24.13 -24.68 52.15
C PHE A 224 -23.06 -23.63 52.50
N HIS A 225 -22.64 -23.57 53.76
CA HIS A 225 -21.56 -22.70 54.22
C HIS A 225 -20.27 -22.92 53.42
N ASP A 226 -19.80 -24.17 53.34
CA ASP A 226 -18.55 -24.48 52.64
C ASP A 226 -18.64 -24.25 51.13
N GLY A 227 -19.83 -24.46 50.53
CA GLY A 227 -20.08 -24.15 49.14
C GLY A 227 -19.94 -22.67 48.82
N ILE A 228 -20.45 -21.79 49.68
CA ILE A 228 -20.33 -20.32 49.54
C ILE A 228 -18.87 -19.89 49.68
N TYR A 229 -18.14 -20.41 50.67
CA TYR A 229 -16.72 -20.12 50.87
C TYR A 229 -15.88 -20.59 49.68
N SER A 230 -16.12 -21.82 49.21
CA SER A 230 -15.43 -22.39 48.05
C SER A 230 -15.69 -21.58 46.78
N ALA A 231 -16.95 -21.19 46.53
CA ALA A 231 -17.30 -20.33 45.40
C ALA A 231 -16.61 -18.97 45.48
N THR A 232 -16.57 -18.35 46.66
CA THR A 232 -15.92 -17.05 46.88
C THR A 232 -14.42 -17.11 46.61
N ASN A 233 -13.75 -18.14 47.11
CA ASN A 233 -12.32 -18.37 46.86
C ASN A 233 -12.05 -18.69 45.39
N GLY A 234 -12.86 -19.53 44.75
CA GLY A 234 -12.73 -19.84 43.32
C GLY A 234 -12.91 -18.61 42.43
N ALA A 235 -13.84 -17.70 42.79
CA ALA A 235 -13.98 -16.43 42.09
C ALA A 235 -12.78 -15.49 42.31
N ALA A 236 -12.17 -15.51 43.49
CA ALA A 236 -10.94 -14.77 43.77
C ALA A 236 -9.78 -15.25 42.90
N GLU A 237 -9.59 -16.57 42.81
CA GLU A 237 -8.57 -17.20 41.97
C GLU A 237 -8.81 -16.93 40.49
N LEU A 238 -10.07 -17.00 40.02
CA LEU A 238 -10.43 -16.66 38.65
C LEU A 238 -10.12 -15.20 38.33
N SER A 239 -10.48 -14.26 39.21
CA SER A 239 -10.20 -12.84 39.04
C SER A 239 -8.69 -12.57 38.97
N ALA A 240 -7.91 -13.15 39.89
CA ALA A 240 -6.46 -13.02 39.88
C ALA A 240 -5.82 -13.62 38.62
N GLY A 241 -6.27 -14.81 38.19
CA GLY A 241 -5.77 -15.45 36.97
C GLY A 241 -6.10 -14.68 35.70
N LEU A 242 -7.26 -14.02 35.64
CA LEU A 242 -7.62 -13.16 34.50
C LEU A 242 -6.85 -11.85 34.47
N GLN A 243 -6.51 -11.27 35.62
CA GLN A 243 -5.60 -10.11 35.68
C GLN A 243 -4.18 -10.47 35.23
N GLU A 244 -3.69 -11.67 35.59
CA GLU A 244 -2.40 -12.16 35.08
C GLU A 244 -2.43 -12.40 33.56
N LEU A 245 -3.54 -12.97 33.06
CA LEU A 245 -3.74 -13.14 31.62
C LEU A 245 -3.81 -11.80 30.88
N GLU A 246 -4.51 -10.81 31.42
CA GLU A 246 -4.60 -9.45 30.87
C GLU A 246 -3.21 -8.83 30.74
N ALA A 247 -2.39 -8.89 31.80
CA ALA A 247 -1.01 -8.41 31.76
C ALA A 247 -0.15 -9.17 30.73
N GLY A 248 -0.34 -10.49 30.61
CA GLY A 248 0.33 -11.31 29.61
C GLY A 248 -0.05 -10.95 28.17
N VAL A 249 -1.35 -10.69 27.91
CA VAL A 249 -1.84 -10.24 26.61
C VAL A 249 -1.29 -8.85 26.28
N GLY A 250 -1.30 -7.90 27.23
CA GLY A 250 -0.71 -6.58 27.02
C GLY A 250 0.78 -6.66 26.65
N THR A 251 1.54 -7.52 27.34
CA THR A 251 2.95 -7.77 27.00
C THR A 251 3.13 -8.36 25.59
N ALA A 252 2.23 -9.25 25.16
CA ALA A 252 2.26 -9.82 23.82
C ALA A 252 1.97 -8.76 22.74
N VAL A 253 0.98 -7.88 22.97
CA VAL A 253 0.64 -6.75 22.08
C VAL A 253 1.83 -5.80 21.93
N GLU A 254 2.48 -5.44 23.03
CA GLU A 254 3.72 -4.64 22.99
C GLU A 254 4.83 -5.34 22.19
N GLY A 255 4.98 -6.65 22.36
CA GLY A 255 5.93 -7.47 21.60
C GLY A 255 5.65 -7.48 20.09
N PHE A 256 4.38 -7.61 19.69
CA PHE A 256 3.97 -7.55 18.29
C PHE A 256 4.20 -6.16 17.69
N THR A 257 3.92 -5.10 18.45
CA THR A 257 4.17 -3.71 18.02
C THR A 257 5.67 -3.46 17.81
N ALA A 258 6.52 -3.97 18.71
CA ALA A 258 7.97 -3.86 18.54
C ALA A 258 8.49 -4.67 17.35
N LEU A 259 7.89 -5.83 17.08
CA LEU A 259 8.22 -6.64 15.91
C LEU A 259 7.81 -5.95 14.61
N ASP A 260 6.64 -5.33 14.57
CA ASP A 260 6.15 -4.54 13.44
C ASP A 260 7.06 -3.33 13.14
N GLU A 261 7.47 -2.59 14.18
CA GLU A 261 8.43 -1.49 13.99
C GLU A 261 9.78 -2.00 13.47
N GLY A 262 10.24 -3.15 13.95
CA GLY A 262 11.44 -3.82 13.46
C GLY A 262 11.32 -4.25 11.99
N ALA A 263 10.17 -4.81 11.60
CA ALA A 263 9.87 -5.24 10.24
C ALA A 263 9.86 -4.04 9.27
N ASN A 264 9.17 -2.95 9.63
CA ASN A 264 9.14 -1.70 8.86
C ASN A 264 10.53 -1.08 8.67
N ARG A 265 11.39 -1.14 9.70
CA ARG A 265 12.79 -0.68 9.58
C ARG A 265 13.58 -1.56 8.63
N LEU A 266 13.40 -2.89 8.70
CA LEU A 266 14.09 -3.83 7.81
C LEU A 266 13.63 -3.66 6.36
N ASP A 267 12.34 -3.46 6.15
CA ASP A 267 11.75 -3.15 4.84
C ASP A 267 12.37 -1.90 4.22
N SER A 268 12.41 -0.81 4.98
CA SER A 268 13.07 0.43 4.54
C SER A 268 14.53 0.21 4.15
N MET A 269 15.26 -0.63 4.89
CA MET A 269 16.65 -0.97 4.56
C MET A 269 16.75 -1.87 3.32
N ALA A 270 15.82 -2.80 3.14
CA ALA A 270 15.74 -3.68 1.98
C ALA A 270 15.50 -2.86 0.70
N THR A 271 14.50 -1.97 0.71
CA THR A 271 14.22 -1.05 -0.39
C THR A 271 15.42 -0.16 -0.73
N LEU A 272 16.10 0.40 0.29
CA LEU A 272 17.31 1.19 0.06
C LEU A 272 18.46 0.39 -0.55
N ASN A 273 18.62 -0.88 -0.16
CA ASN A 273 19.61 -1.77 -0.74
C ASN A 273 19.25 -2.15 -2.19
N GLU A 274 17.98 -2.39 -2.48
CA GLU A 274 17.47 -2.64 -3.82
C GLU A 274 17.72 -1.44 -4.75
N GLU A 275 17.45 -0.22 -4.28
CA GLU A 275 17.73 1.01 -5.04
C GLU A 275 19.24 1.16 -5.32
N LYS A 276 20.09 0.96 -4.31
CA LYS A 276 21.54 1.08 -4.44
C LYS A 276 22.14 0.01 -5.35
N THR A 277 21.70 -1.23 -5.23
CA THR A 277 22.15 -2.33 -6.10
C THR A 277 21.74 -2.08 -7.55
N SER A 278 20.52 -1.61 -7.77
CA SER A 278 20.04 -1.17 -9.09
C SER A 278 20.85 0.01 -9.64
N ALA A 279 21.28 0.95 -8.80
CA ALA A 279 22.17 2.05 -9.21
C ALA A 279 23.57 1.53 -9.59
N VAL A 280 24.12 0.58 -8.84
CA VAL A 280 25.42 -0.07 -9.15
C VAL A 280 25.33 -0.82 -10.48
N GLN A 281 24.26 -1.59 -10.72
CA GLN A 281 24.03 -2.30 -11.99
C GLN A 281 24.01 -1.34 -13.19
N ARG A 282 23.41 -0.15 -13.03
CA ARG A 282 23.40 0.91 -14.06
C ARG A 282 24.74 1.58 -14.27
N ALA A 283 25.53 1.74 -13.22
CA ALA A 283 26.86 2.34 -13.31
C ALA A 283 27.89 1.39 -13.96
N LEU A 284 27.63 0.07 -13.95
CA LEU A 284 28.51 -0.93 -14.57
C LEU A 284 28.27 -1.03 -16.09
N PRO A 285 29.23 -0.58 -16.93
CA PRO A 285 29.04 -0.55 -18.38
C PRO A 285 28.93 -1.95 -18.99
N VAL A 286 28.27 -2.05 -20.15
CA VAL A 286 28.27 -3.28 -20.97
C VAL A 286 29.54 -3.32 -21.82
N PRO A 287 30.40 -4.35 -21.69
CA PRO A 287 31.55 -4.50 -22.57
C PRO A 287 31.12 -4.66 -24.03
N GLN A 288 31.73 -3.90 -24.94
CA GLN A 288 31.65 -4.19 -26.37
C GLN A 288 32.54 -5.39 -26.68
N VAL A 289 31.96 -6.50 -27.14
CA VAL A 289 32.71 -7.69 -27.58
C VAL A 289 32.91 -7.63 -29.10
N PRO A 290 34.15 -7.53 -29.62
CA PRO A 290 34.41 -7.57 -31.05
C PRO A 290 34.08 -8.93 -31.65
N ALA A 291 33.40 -8.94 -32.80
CA ALA A 291 33.14 -10.16 -33.55
C ALA A 291 34.48 -10.84 -33.93
N GLY A 292 34.73 -12.04 -33.39
CA GLY A 292 35.86 -12.91 -33.75
C GLY A 292 36.89 -13.22 -32.66
N THR A 293 36.66 -12.87 -31.39
CA THR A 293 37.63 -13.15 -30.30
C THR A 293 37.20 -14.23 -29.30
N ILE A 294 36.04 -14.87 -29.49
CA ILE A 294 35.57 -15.97 -28.62
C ILE A 294 35.52 -17.27 -29.43
N GLU A 295 36.52 -18.13 -29.25
CA GLU A 295 36.36 -19.57 -29.50
C GLU A 295 35.52 -20.14 -28.34
N GLY A 296 34.21 -20.28 -28.53
CA GLY A 296 33.35 -20.86 -27.51
C GLY A 296 31.85 -20.68 -27.76
N THR A 297 31.19 -21.82 -28.00
CA THR A 297 29.74 -22.12 -27.96
C THR A 297 28.74 -21.20 -28.69
N ALA A 298 28.00 -21.80 -29.61
CA ALA A 298 27.19 -21.17 -30.65
C ALA A 298 25.82 -20.59 -30.22
N ASP A 299 25.57 -20.34 -28.92
CA ASP A 299 24.22 -19.99 -28.44
C ASP A 299 24.11 -18.68 -27.63
N GLU A 300 25.16 -17.87 -27.49
CA GLU A 300 24.99 -16.52 -26.94
C GLU A 300 24.52 -15.55 -28.04
N GLU A 301 23.25 -15.14 -27.93
CA GLU A 301 22.64 -14.14 -28.79
C GLU A 301 23.52 -12.89 -28.89
N ARG A 302 23.98 -12.61 -30.11
CA ARG A 302 24.78 -11.43 -30.46
C ARG A 302 24.02 -10.16 -30.09
N THR A 303 24.31 -9.57 -28.95
CA THR A 303 23.80 -8.25 -28.60
C THR A 303 24.72 -7.20 -29.24
N SER A 304 24.22 -6.56 -30.30
CA SER A 304 24.84 -5.36 -30.87
C SER A 304 24.99 -4.32 -29.76
N ALA A 305 26.18 -3.73 -29.62
CA ALA A 305 26.47 -2.78 -28.55
C ALA A 305 26.96 -1.46 -29.15
N LEU A 306 26.02 -0.55 -29.43
CA LEU A 306 26.28 0.82 -29.85
C LEU A 306 26.40 1.74 -28.63
N ALA A 307 27.59 2.31 -28.42
CA ALA A 307 27.77 3.30 -27.37
C ALA A 307 26.86 4.52 -27.64
N PRO A 308 26.06 4.98 -26.65
CA PRO A 308 25.07 6.03 -26.88
C PRO A 308 25.67 7.35 -27.39
N MET A 309 26.90 7.67 -26.97
CA MET A 309 27.62 8.85 -27.46
C MET A 309 27.93 8.78 -28.96
N TYR A 310 28.15 7.60 -29.52
CA TYR A 310 28.35 7.45 -30.96
C TYR A 310 27.05 7.68 -31.73
N ALA A 311 25.93 7.13 -31.25
CA ALA A 311 24.61 7.39 -31.85
C ALA A 311 24.26 8.89 -31.82
N PHE A 312 24.57 9.57 -30.72
CA PHE A 312 24.42 11.03 -30.58
C PHE A 312 25.26 11.80 -31.60
N LEU A 313 26.56 11.51 -31.67
CA LEU A 313 27.48 12.22 -32.58
C LEU A 313 27.10 12.00 -34.05
N ILE A 314 26.72 10.77 -34.43
CA ILE A 314 26.25 10.45 -35.78
C ILE A 314 24.96 11.21 -36.10
N SER A 315 23.98 11.18 -35.19
CA SER A 315 22.70 11.88 -35.37
C SER A 315 22.91 13.39 -35.48
N ALA A 316 23.79 13.96 -34.64
CA ALA A 316 24.12 15.38 -34.65
C ALA A 316 24.79 15.78 -35.97
N LEU A 317 25.76 14.99 -36.45
CA LEU A 317 26.47 15.25 -37.70
C LEU A 317 25.53 15.20 -38.91
N VAL A 318 24.70 14.16 -38.98
CA VAL A 318 23.73 13.95 -40.07
C VAL A 318 22.69 15.07 -40.12
N MET A 319 22.14 15.45 -38.97
CA MET A 319 21.17 16.54 -38.91
C MET A 319 21.82 17.91 -39.16
N LEU A 320 23.06 18.16 -38.72
CA LEU A 320 23.78 19.39 -39.04
C LEU A 320 24.02 19.51 -40.55
N ALA A 321 24.41 18.43 -41.20
CA ALA A 321 24.53 18.37 -42.66
C ALA A 321 23.17 18.56 -43.35
N GLY A 322 22.09 17.98 -42.82
CA GLY A 322 20.72 18.23 -43.28
C GLY A 322 20.30 19.70 -43.16
N ALA A 323 20.64 20.35 -42.04
CA ALA A 323 20.40 21.77 -41.82
C ALA A 323 21.18 22.64 -42.83
N ALA A 324 22.44 22.30 -43.11
CA ALA A 324 23.25 22.96 -44.12
C ALA A 324 22.67 22.83 -45.54
N LEU A 325 22.12 21.66 -45.89
CA LEU A 325 21.38 21.46 -47.14
C LEU A 325 20.07 22.29 -47.18
N GLY A 326 19.48 22.57 -46.02
CA GLY A 326 18.36 23.51 -45.89
C GLY A 326 18.72 24.92 -46.38
N TRP A 327 19.93 25.39 -46.08
CA TRP A 327 20.47 26.68 -46.54
C TRP A 327 20.88 26.66 -48.02
N ALA A 328 21.43 25.55 -48.50
CA ALA A 328 21.88 25.40 -49.88
C ALA A 328 20.67 25.27 -50.84
N THR A 329 20.24 26.38 -51.45
CA THR A 329 19.17 26.35 -52.45
C THR A 329 19.67 25.80 -53.79
N LEU A 330 19.81 24.48 -53.90
CA LEU A 330 20.08 23.84 -55.18
C LEU A 330 18.81 23.93 -56.06
N LYS A 331 18.94 24.54 -57.25
CA LYS A 331 17.82 24.68 -58.20
C LYS A 331 17.25 23.34 -58.67
N ASN A 332 18.05 22.27 -58.64
CA ASN A 332 17.64 20.94 -59.09
C ASN A 332 17.16 20.07 -57.91
N LYS A 333 15.87 19.70 -57.93
CA LYS A 333 15.24 18.85 -56.90
C LYS A 333 15.87 17.45 -56.82
N TRP A 334 16.37 16.91 -57.94
CA TRP A 334 17.08 15.63 -57.95
C TRP A 334 18.42 15.72 -57.21
N LEU A 335 19.16 16.81 -57.42
CA LEU A 335 20.46 17.01 -56.78
C LEU A 335 20.31 17.20 -55.26
N MET A 336 19.25 17.87 -54.81
CA MET A 336 18.86 17.90 -53.39
C MET A 336 18.57 16.51 -52.83
N ALA A 337 17.80 15.69 -53.55
CA ALA A 337 17.48 14.33 -53.11
C ALA A 337 18.74 13.46 -52.99
N PHE A 338 19.64 13.54 -53.98
CA PHE A 338 20.95 12.85 -53.92
C PHE A 338 21.81 13.33 -52.75
N ALA A 339 21.84 14.64 -52.46
CA ALA A 339 22.62 15.17 -51.34
C ALA A 339 22.10 14.69 -49.98
N VAL A 340 20.78 14.64 -49.79
CA VAL A 340 20.14 14.12 -48.57
C VAL A 340 20.44 12.62 -48.39
N ILE A 341 20.33 11.84 -49.47
CA ILE A 341 20.67 10.41 -49.47
C ILE A 341 22.17 10.22 -49.18
N GLY A 342 23.04 11.04 -49.77
CA GLY A 342 24.48 10.97 -49.57
C GLY A 342 24.90 11.25 -48.12
N VAL A 343 24.36 12.29 -47.50
CA VAL A 343 24.59 12.60 -46.07
C VAL A 343 24.12 11.45 -45.17
N THR A 344 22.94 10.91 -45.46
CA THR A 344 22.40 9.75 -44.71
C THR A 344 23.28 8.51 -44.87
N ALA A 345 23.76 8.25 -46.09
CA ALA A 345 24.64 7.12 -46.39
C ALA A 345 25.98 7.24 -45.65
N ILE A 346 26.56 8.44 -45.58
CA ILE A 346 27.78 8.70 -44.79
C ILE A 346 27.52 8.40 -43.30
N GLY A 347 26.40 8.87 -42.75
CA GLY A 347 26.01 8.56 -41.37
C GLY A 347 25.84 7.06 -41.12
N GLY A 348 25.24 6.34 -42.07
CA GLY A 348 25.10 4.88 -42.01
C GLY A 348 26.42 4.13 -42.12
N ILE A 349 27.37 4.62 -42.93
CA ILE A 349 28.72 4.04 -43.01
C ILE A 349 29.44 4.21 -41.66
N ILE A 350 29.40 5.42 -41.08
CA ILE A 350 30.00 5.68 -39.76
C ILE A 350 29.34 4.79 -38.69
N LEU A 351 28.01 4.67 -38.73
CA LEU A 351 27.28 3.78 -37.83
C LEU A 351 27.73 2.33 -37.98
N PHE A 352 27.85 1.82 -39.21
CA PHE A 352 28.29 0.45 -39.46
C PHE A 352 29.72 0.19 -38.95
N THR A 353 30.61 1.17 -39.05
CA THR A 353 32.00 1.02 -38.55
C THR A 353 32.11 1.01 -37.03
N VAL A 354 31.16 1.66 -36.34
CA VAL A 354 31.23 1.89 -34.89
C VAL A 354 30.29 0.96 -34.11
N ALA A 355 29.20 0.53 -34.73
CA ALA A 355 28.24 -0.42 -34.18
C ALA A 355 28.68 -1.86 -34.46
N LEU A 356 29.59 -2.38 -33.64
CA LEU A 356 30.03 -3.77 -33.72
C LEU A 356 28.85 -4.71 -33.44
N GLY A 357 28.55 -5.60 -34.39
CA GLY A 357 27.50 -6.62 -34.26
C GLY A 357 26.09 -6.21 -34.66
N ILE A 358 25.89 -5.00 -35.22
CA ILE A 358 24.57 -4.56 -35.68
C ILE A 358 24.02 -5.45 -36.81
N SER A 359 22.76 -5.90 -36.68
CA SER A 359 22.12 -6.70 -37.72
C SER A 359 21.83 -5.85 -38.96
N ILE A 360 21.77 -6.48 -40.14
CA ILE A 360 21.44 -5.80 -41.39
C ILE A 360 20.07 -5.10 -41.29
N GLY A 361 19.08 -5.74 -40.65
CA GLY A 361 17.75 -5.16 -40.43
C GLY A 361 17.78 -3.94 -39.52
N ALA A 362 18.55 -3.99 -38.43
CA ALA A 362 18.75 -2.86 -37.53
C ALA A 362 19.46 -1.69 -38.24
N LEU A 363 20.48 -1.98 -39.08
CA LEU A 363 21.16 -0.97 -39.88
C LEU A 363 20.18 -0.24 -40.82
N PHE A 364 19.29 -0.96 -41.51
CA PHE A 364 18.27 -0.35 -42.36
C PHE A 364 17.26 0.48 -41.58
N GLY A 365 16.84 0.00 -40.40
CA GLY A 365 15.99 0.78 -39.48
C GLY A 365 16.65 2.10 -39.09
N ALA A 366 17.91 2.05 -38.63
CA ALA A 366 18.67 3.22 -38.22
C ALA A 366 18.91 4.20 -39.38
N LEU A 367 19.20 3.69 -40.59
CA LEU A 367 19.28 4.49 -41.81
C LEU A 367 17.98 5.24 -42.11
N GLY A 368 16.82 4.58 -41.93
CA GLY A 368 15.51 5.21 -42.06
C GLY A 368 15.31 6.38 -41.08
N ILE A 369 15.73 6.22 -39.83
CA ILE A 369 15.71 7.29 -38.82
C ILE A 369 16.63 8.44 -39.21
N LEU A 370 17.87 8.15 -39.60
CA LEU A 370 18.85 9.16 -40.02
C LEU A 370 18.37 9.94 -41.25
N LEU A 371 17.69 9.28 -42.19
CA LEU A 371 17.07 9.92 -43.34
C LEU A 371 15.98 10.92 -42.90
N LEU A 372 15.07 10.47 -42.04
CA LEU A 372 14.01 11.33 -41.49
C LEU A 372 14.61 12.53 -40.76
N ALA A 373 15.62 12.31 -39.93
CA ALA A 373 16.31 13.36 -39.20
C ALA A 373 16.96 14.38 -40.13
N THR A 374 17.63 13.92 -41.20
CA THR A 374 18.24 14.79 -42.22
C THR A 374 17.18 15.68 -42.88
N VAL A 375 16.05 15.09 -43.27
CA VAL A 375 14.93 15.81 -43.91
C VAL A 375 14.31 16.84 -42.95
N VAL A 376 14.03 16.43 -41.71
CA VAL A 376 13.46 17.30 -40.68
C VAL A 376 14.38 18.48 -40.39
N ALA A 377 15.70 18.25 -40.24
CA ALA A 377 16.67 19.31 -40.02
C ALA A 377 16.73 20.31 -41.18
N GLY A 378 16.66 19.83 -42.43
CA GLY A 378 16.58 20.69 -43.61
C GLY A 378 15.30 21.53 -43.67
N ILE A 379 14.16 20.94 -43.32
CA ILE A 379 12.86 21.63 -43.25
C ILE A 379 12.87 22.71 -42.17
N LEU A 380 13.34 22.39 -40.96
CA LEU A 380 13.46 23.34 -39.84
C LEU A 380 14.34 24.53 -40.23
N SER A 381 15.47 24.26 -40.88
CA SER A 381 16.41 25.30 -41.31
C SER A 381 15.80 26.23 -42.35
N ARG A 382 14.95 25.71 -43.26
CA ARG A 382 14.21 26.54 -44.22
C ARG A 382 13.12 27.39 -43.57
N ILE A 383 12.38 26.83 -42.62
CA ILE A 383 11.35 27.59 -41.90
C ILE A 383 11.99 28.72 -41.09
N LEU A 384 13.16 28.49 -40.48
CA LEU A 384 13.93 29.53 -39.80
C LEU A 384 14.35 30.66 -40.76
N LEU A 385 14.82 30.33 -41.96
CA LEU A 385 15.13 31.31 -43.01
C LEU A 385 13.90 32.15 -43.39
N ASP A 386 12.74 31.50 -43.55
CA ASP A 386 11.48 32.14 -43.93
C ASP A 386 10.88 33.03 -42.82
N VAL A 387 11.21 32.77 -41.54
CA VAL A 387 10.74 33.57 -40.39
C VAL A 387 11.69 34.72 -40.04
N LEU A 388 12.99 34.44 -39.92
CA LEU A 388 14.00 35.37 -39.38
C LEU A 388 14.88 36.02 -40.47
N GLY A 389 14.78 35.59 -41.72
CA GLY A 389 15.70 36.00 -42.79
C GLY A 389 17.10 35.38 -42.64
N THR A 390 17.97 35.57 -43.63
CA THR A 390 19.25 34.84 -43.74
C THR A 390 20.17 35.03 -42.53
N THR A 391 20.41 36.27 -42.10
CA THR A 391 21.34 36.57 -40.99
C THR A 391 20.79 36.07 -39.65
N GLY A 392 19.51 36.30 -39.36
CA GLY A 392 18.88 35.87 -38.11
C GLY A 392 18.75 34.34 -38.02
N ALA A 393 18.41 33.69 -39.13
CA ALA A 393 18.32 32.23 -39.20
C ALA A 393 19.68 31.56 -38.99
N ILE A 394 20.76 32.07 -39.58
CA ILE A 394 22.10 31.50 -39.37
C ILE A 394 22.49 31.56 -37.88
N VAL A 395 22.33 32.72 -37.24
CA VAL A 395 22.67 32.89 -35.82
C VAL A 395 21.83 31.97 -34.93
N VAL A 396 20.50 31.95 -35.12
CA VAL A 396 19.59 31.12 -34.32
C VAL A 396 19.81 29.63 -34.58
N SER A 397 20.06 29.21 -35.80
CA SER A 397 20.36 27.82 -36.13
C SER A 397 21.67 27.36 -35.50
N VAL A 398 22.74 28.17 -35.55
CA VAL A 398 24.03 27.82 -34.93
C VAL A 398 23.91 27.74 -33.42
N LEU A 399 23.30 28.75 -32.78
CA LEU A 399 23.07 28.74 -31.33
C LEU A 399 22.15 27.60 -30.89
N GLY A 400 21.09 27.35 -31.66
CA GLY A 400 20.17 26.23 -31.45
C GLY A 400 20.88 24.88 -31.57
N TRP A 401 21.76 24.70 -32.56
CA TRP A 401 22.57 23.50 -32.71
C TRP A 401 23.52 23.26 -31.54
N VAL A 402 24.24 24.32 -31.11
CA VAL A 402 25.14 24.23 -29.96
C VAL A 402 24.36 23.91 -28.69
N ALA A 403 23.21 24.55 -28.46
CA ALA A 403 22.37 24.30 -27.30
C ALA A 403 21.79 22.86 -27.31
N GLN A 404 21.31 22.39 -28.47
CA GLN A 404 20.80 21.02 -28.62
C GLN A 404 21.89 19.98 -28.39
N ALA A 405 23.07 20.17 -28.99
CA ALA A 405 24.21 19.26 -28.81
C ALA A 405 24.68 19.24 -27.35
N ALA A 406 24.74 20.40 -26.68
CA ALA A 406 25.14 20.50 -25.28
C ALA A 406 24.14 19.79 -24.34
N VAL A 407 22.85 20.05 -24.51
CA VAL A 407 21.78 19.43 -23.69
C VAL A 407 21.74 17.93 -23.91
N ILE A 408 21.69 17.47 -25.17
CA ILE A 408 21.60 16.04 -25.48
C ILE A 408 22.89 15.33 -25.08
N GLY A 409 24.06 15.90 -25.36
CA GLY A 409 25.34 15.33 -24.91
C GLY A 409 25.40 15.19 -23.38
N HIS A 410 25.00 16.23 -22.63
CA HIS A 410 24.96 16.17 -21.18
C HIS A 410 23.98 15.09 -20.68
N VAL A 411 22.74 15.12 -21.15
CA VAL A 411 21.70 14.17 -20.72
C VAL A 411 22.15 12.75 -20.97
N TRP A 412 22.62 12.43 -22.18
CA TRP A 412 23.04 11.09 -22.54
C TRP A 412 24.30 10.62 -21.79
N SER A 413 25.24 11.53 -21.49
CA SER A 413 26.42 11.21 -20.69
C SER A 413 26.10 10.91 -19.22
N VAL A 414 25.15 11.64 -18.63
CA VAL A 414 24.75 11.47 -17.23
C VAL A 414 23.85 10.24 -17.07
N THR A 415 22.89 10.04 -17.99
CA THR A 415 21.98 8.89 -17.98
C THR A 415 22.69 7.56 -18.19
N ALA A 416 23.89 7.58 -18.79
CA ALA A 416 24.70 6.39 -18.96
C ALA A 416 25.21 5.82 -17.63
N VAL A 417 25.25 6.62 -16.56
CA VAL A 417 25.87 6.25 -15.28
C VAL A 417 24.93 6.51 -14.08
N SER A 418 23.90 7.34 -14.23
CA SER A 418 23.02 7.77 -13.13
C SER A 418 21.65 8.24 -13.60
N ASP A 419 20.66 8.33 -12.70
CA ASP A 419 19.39 8.97 -13.03
C ASP A 419 19.54 10.48 -13.21
N ILE A 420 18.84 11.01 -14.22
CA ILE A 420 18.78 12.44 -14.46
C ILE A 420 17.42 13.01 -14.04
N ALA A 421 17.44 14.21 -13.44
CA ALA A 421 16.24 14.90 -12.97
C ALA A 421 15.22 15.14 -14.10
N LEU A 422 13.92 15.12 -13.76
CA LEU A 422 12.81 15.27 -14.70
C LEU A 422 12.96 16.51 -15.61
N VAL A 423 13.42 17.64 -15.06
CA VAL A 423 13.62 18.88 -15.82
C VAL A 423 14.56 18.66 -17.02
N TRP A 424 15.66 17.93 -16.83
CA TRP A 424 16.59 17.64 -17.91
C TRP A 424 16.01 16.66 -18.94
N ARG A 425 15.16 15.71 -18.50
CA ARG A 425 14.45 14.79 -19.40
C ARG A 425 13.48 15.56 -20.31
N VAL A 426 12.72 16.48 -19.73
CA VAL A 426 11.78 17.34 -20.47
C VAL A 426 12.54 18.25 -21.45
N VAL A 427 13.60 18.92 -20.98
CA VAL A 427 14.41 19.79 -21.85
C VAL A 427 15.06 19.01 -22.99
N ALA A 428 15.55 17.79 -22.74
CA ALA A 428 16.09 16.92 -23.77
C ALA A 428 15.03 16.53 -24.81
N GLY A 429 13.87 16.05 -24.37
CA GLY A 429 12.82 15.64 -25.31
C GLY A 429 12.26 16.80 -26.14
N MET A 430 12.36 18.06 -25.66
CA MET A 430 12.00 19.23 -26.45
C MET A 430 13.00 19.54 -27.59
N MET A 431 14.14 18.84 -27.65
CA MET A 431 15.14 19.02 -28.70
C MET A 431 14.94 17.99 -29.82
N PRO A 432 14.84 18.42 -31.09
CA PRO A 432 14.70 17.51 -32.24
C PRO A 432 15.82 16.46 -32.36
N LEU A 433 17.03 16.76 -31.87
CA LEU A 433 18.18 15.85 -31.86
C LEU A 433 18.00 14.65 -30.91
N HIS A 434 17.11 14.74 -29.92
CA HIS A 434 16.82 13.66 -28.98
C HIS A 434 16.29 12.41 -29.67
N TYR A 435 15.28 12.55 -30.52
CA TYR A 435 14.55 11.44 -31.16
C TYR A 435 15.41 10.56 -32.08
N PRO A 436 16.24 11.10 -33.01
CA PRO A 436 17.10 10.25 -33.81
C PRO A 436 18.18 9.57 -32.96
N THR A 437 18.73 10.27 -31.96
CA THR A 437 19.68 9.68 -31.01
C THR A 437 19.03 8.53 -30.23
N PHE A 438 17.78 8.72 -29.78
CA PHE A 438 17.02 7.73 -29.03
C PHE A 438 16.73 6.49 -29.86
N ALA A 439 16.15 6.65 -31.05
CA ALA A 439 15.85 5.53 -31.93
C ALA A 439 17.10 4.81 -32.45
N VAL A 440 18.15 5.52 -32.87
CA VAL A 440 19.39 4.87 -33.36
C VAL A 440 20.06 4.09 -32.24
N THR A 441 20.07 4.61 -31.01
CA THR A 441 20.62 3.88 -29.85
C THR A 441 19.75 2.66 -29.51
N SER A 442 18.43 2.81 -29.46
CA SER A 442 17.49 1.69 -29.24
C SER A 442 17.65 0.58 -30.28
N ILE A 443 17.75 0.94 -31.56
CA ILE A 443 17.97 -0.02 -32.64
C ILE A 443 19.34 -0.70 -32.52
N GLY A 444 20.36 0.06 -32.13
CA GLY A 444 21.73 -0.43 -31.99
C GLY A 444 21.94 -1.38 -30.81
N ASN A 445 21.06 -1.33 -29.79
CA ASN A 445 21.23 -2.05 -28.52
C ASN A 445 20.06 -3.00 -28.16
N GLY A 446 19.07 -3.17 -29.04
CA GLY A 446 17.87 -3.96 -28.70
C GLY A 446 16.99 -3.31 -27.63
N GLY A 447 17.02 -1.98 -27.53
CA GLY A 447 16.21 -1.20 -26.59
C GLY A 447 14.72 -1.20 -26.94
N SER A 448 13.92 -0.47 -26.15
CA SER A 448 12.46 -0.46 -26.23
C SER A 448 11.92 -0.13 -27.63
N ALA A 449 11.04 -0.99 -28.15
CA ALA A 449 10.33 -0.73 -29.42
C ALA A 449 9.47 0.54 -29.35
N ALA A 450 8.91 0.86 -28.18
CA ALA A 450 8.12 2.06 -27.97
C ALA A 450 8.98 3.33 -28.12
N ALA A 451 10.25 3.31 -27.68
CA ALA A 451 11.19 4.40 -27.87
C ALA A 451 11.47 4.69 -29.36
N ILE A 452 11.63 3.62 -30.15
CA ILE A 452 11.85 3.70 -31.61
C ILE A 452 10.64 4.31 -32.29
N TRP A 453 9.44 3.76 -32.07
CA TRP A 453 8.22 4.21 -32.75
C TRP A 453 7.78 5.61 -32.33
N MET A 454 7.97 5.97 -31.07
CA MET A 454 7.75 7.33 -30.59
C MET A 454 8.64 8.33 -31.35
N SER A 455 9.93 8.01 -31.48
CA SER A 455 10.87 8.85 -32.21
C SER A 455 10.53 8.97 -33.69
N VAL A 456 10.12 7.87 -34.33
CA VAL A 456 9.61 7.87 -35.71
C VAL A 456 8.37 8.77 -35.84
N ALA A 457 7.40 8.62 -34.94
CA ALA A 457 6.15 9.38 -34.97
C ALA A 457 6.42 10.89 -34.84
N VAL A 458 7.29 11.29 -33.92
CA VAL A 458 7.66 12.70 -33.73
C VAL A 458 8.38 13.25 -34.97
N LEU A 459 9.38 12.55 -35.50
CA LEU A 459 10.11 12.97 -36.69
C LEU A 459 9.20 13.08 -37.93
N LEU A 460 8.30 12.10 -38.13
CA LEU A 460 7.32 12.13 -39.22
C LEU A 460 6.33 13.29 -39.06
N ALA A 461 5.81 13.52 -37.86
CA ALA A 461 4.88 14.62 -37.59
C ALA A 461 5.55 15.98 -37.85
N MET A 462 6.79 16.18 -37.36
CA MET A 462 7.58 17.37 -37.65
C MET A 462 7.83 17.55 -39.15
N GLY A 463 8.22 16.47 -39.84
CA GLY A 463 8.44 16.47 -41.28
C GLY A 463 7.17 16.83 -42.07
N ALA A 464 6.02 16.27 -41.70
CA ALA A 464 4.74 16.52 -42.34
C ALA A 464 4.27 17.97 -42.13
N ILE A 465 4.29 18.46 -40.89
CA ILE A 465 3.92 19.84 -40.54
C ILE A 465 4.80 20.83 -41.31
N GLY A 466 6.12 20.63 -41.27
CA GLY A 466 7.04 21.54 -41.93
C GLY A 466 6.99 21.44 -43.47
N ALA A 467 6.71 20.27 -44.04
CA ALA A 467 6.51 20.12 -45.48
C ALA A 467 5.23 20.84 -45.96
N VAL A 468 4.15 20.82 -45.17
CA VAL A 468 2.93 21.58 -45.45
C VAL A 468 3.20 23.09 -45.37
N ALA A 469 3.96 23.54 -44.37
CA ALA A 469 4.34 24.93 -44.19
C ALA A 469 5.11 25.50 -45.41
N LEU A 470 5.98 24.69 -46.02
CA LEU A 470 6.80 25.09 -47.17
C LEU A 470 6.06 25.04 -48.53
N ARG A 471 4.80 24.59 -48.59
CA ARG A 471 4.00 24.60 -49.83
C ARG A 471 3.48 26.00 -50.13
N LYS A 472 3.78 26.54 -51.31
CA LYS A 472 3.18 27.80 -51.79
C LYS A 472 1.67 27.60 -52.03
N PRO A 473 0.78 28.50 -51.56
CA PRO A 473 -0.65 28.40 -51.86
C PRO A 473 -0.88 28.58 -53.37
N LYS A 474 -1.74 27.75 -53.97
CA LYS A 474 -2.22 27.99 -55.34
C LYS A 474 -3.05 29.27 -55.33
N ALA A 475 -2.72 30.21 -56.21
CA ALA A 475 -3.57 31.38 -56.43
C ALA A 475 -4.90 30.91 -57.02
N VAL A 476 -6.01 31.21 -56.32
CA VAL A 476 -7.35 31.07 -56.90
C VAL A 476 -7.52 32.26 -57.83
N ALA A 477 -7.48 32.03 -59.14
CA ALA A 477 -7.83 33.04 -60.12
C ALA A 477 -9.35 33.26 -60.05
N VAL A 478 -9.78 34.45 -59.63
CA VAL A 478 -11.15 34.90 -59.81
C VAL A 478 -11.20 35.53 -61.20
N GLU A 479 -11.75 34.84 -62.18
CA GLU A 479 -12.16 35.45 -63.45
C GLU A 479 -13.35 36.38 -63.15
N VAL A 480 -13.14 37.69 -63.33
CA VAL A 480 -14.22 38.67 -63.29
C VAL A 480 -14.75 38.79 -64.72
N GLU A 481 -15.97 38.30 -64.92
CA GLU A 481 -16.75 38.46 -66.14
C GLU A 481 -17.14 39.93 -66.31
N GLU A 482 -16.63 40.55 -67.37
CA GLU A 482 -16.78 41.97 -67.68
C GLU A 482 -18.11 42.20 -68.42
N ALA A 483 -19.16 42.58 -67.69
CA ALA A 483 -20.39 43.12 -68.27
C ALA A 483 -20.24 44.64 -68.43
N VAL A 484 -19.93 45.09 -69.65
CA VAL A 484 -19.83 46.51 -70.02
C VAL A 484 -21.23 47.05 -70.31
N ASP A 485 -21.67 47.99 -69.47
CA ASP A 485 -22.80 48.89 -69.68
C ASP A 485 -22.65 49.66 -71.00
N ALA A 486 -23.57 49.41 -71.92
CA ALA A 486 -23.79 50.23 -73.11
C ALA A 486 -24.99 51.16 -72.84
N ASP A 487 -24.76 52.29 -72.16
CA ASP A 487 -25.76 53.36 -72.05
C ASP A 487 -25.13 54.73 -71.73
N ALA A 488 -24.24 55.20 -72.62
CA ALA A 488 -23.64 56.53 -72.53
C ALA A 488 -23.54 57.23 -73.90
N ASP A 489 -24.56 57.06 -74.74
CA ASP A 489 -24.65 57.71 -76.06
C ASP A 489 -25.96 58.51 -76.19
N GLN A 490 -26.24 59.39 -75.22
CA GLN A 490 -27.36 60.32 -75.31
C GLN A 490 -27.16 61.61 -74.48
N ALA A 491 -26.03 62.30 -74.66
CA ALA A 491 -25.86 63.66 -74.14
C ALA A 491 -24.81 64.48 -74.92
N ALA A 492 -24.93 64.57 -76.24
CA ALA A 492 -24.19 65.56 -77.04
C ALA A 492 -24.85 65.79 -78.43
N SER A 493 -26.07 66.32 -78.48
CA SER A 493 -26.54 67.06 -79.67
C SER A 493 -27.68 68.04 -79.33
N GLU A 494 -27.34 69.13 -78.64
CA GLU A 494 -28.02 70.42 -78.81
C GLU A 494 -26.94 71.49 -79.01
N SER A 495 -26.61 71.72 -80.29
CA SER A 495 -26.17 73.00 -80.85
C SER A 495 -26.76 73.12 -82.25
#